data_AF-A0A8J3G045-F1
#
_entry.id   AF-A0A8J3G045-F1
#
_cell.length_a   1.000
_cell.length_b   1.000
_cell.length_c   1.000
_cell.angle_alpha   90.00
_cell.angle_beta   90.00
_cell.angle_gamma   90.00
#
_symmetry.space_group_name_H-M   'P 1'
#
loop_
_entity.id
_entity.type
_entity.pdbx_description
1 polymer ?
#
loop_
_entity_poly.entity_id
_entity_poly.type
_entity_poly.pdbx_seq_one_letter_code
_entity_poly.pdbx_strand_id
1 'polypeptide(L)'
;MDKQETQNWLTTVMQQPHGNITVVQTLRNAIMSASVLASAALVALMGVLATSASYNFWSVTVAVICLLTSGFFSMNAIWRLSALSFRIQQKDGSIGNSAQNVVSALHALRAAAVFLFLSLCAAAVGVLLR
;
A
#
# COMPACT_ATOMS: atom_id res chain seq x y z
N MET A 1 -14.65 -0.29 -0.26
CA MET A 1 -14.84 -1.46 -1.12
C MET A 1 -15.03 -2.64 -0.21
N ASP A 2 -16.22 -3.22 -0.23
CA ASP A 2 -16.56 -4.31 0.68
C ASP A 2 -16.06 -5.65 0.12
N LYS A 3 -15.90 -6.68 0.97
CA LYS A 3 -15.41 -7.99 0.53
C LYS A 3 -16.30 -8.58 -0.56
N GLN A 4 -17.61 -8.43 -0.39
CA GLN A 4 -18.63 -8.94 -1.30
C GLN A 4 -18.63 -8.21 -2.64
N GLU A 5 -18.38 -6.90 -2.63
CA GLU A 5 -18.24 -6.08 -3.84
C GLU A 5 -17.01 -6.50 -4.66
N THR A 6 -15.89 -6.75 -3.97
CA THR A 6 -14.65 -7.22 -4.61
C THR A 6 -14.81 -8.62 -5.19
N GLN A 7 -15.54 -9.51 -4.50
CA GLN A 7 -15.87 -10.85 -5.00
C GLN A 7 -16.77 -10.79 -6.24
N ASN A 8 -17.80 -9.94 -6.23
CA ASN A 8 -18.70 -9.75 -7.36
C ASN A 8 -17.96 -9.19 -8.56
N TRP A 9 -17.09 -8.18 -8.35
CA TRP A 9 -16.22 -7.65 -9.40
C TRP A 9 -15.29 -8.72 -9.97
N LEU A 10 -14.58 -9.46 -9.11
CA LEU A 10 -13.63 -10.49 -9.56
C LEU A 10 -14.34 -11.58 -10.37
N THR A 11 -15.53 -11.99 -9.93
CA THR A 11 -16.35 -12.99 -10.62
C THR A 11 -16.85 -12.47 -11.97
N THR A 12 -17.35 -11.24 -12.01
CA THR A 12 -17.87 -10.61 -13.24
C THR A 12 -16.75 -10.43 -14.26
N VAL A 13 -15.58 -9.96 -13.84
CA VAL A 13 -14.44 -9.77 -14.74
C VAL A 13 -13.90 -11.12 -15.21
N MET A 14 -13.75 -12.12 -14.33
CA MET A 14 -13.27 -13.45 -14.71
C MET A 14 -14.19 -14.17 -15.72
N GLN A 15 -15.50 -13.86 -15.73
CA GLN A 15 -16.47 -14.42 -16.67
C GLN A 15 -16.41 -13.77 -18.06
N GLN A 16 -15.76 -12.61 -18.21
CA GLN A 16 -15.63 -11.94 -19.51
C GLN A 16 -14.51 -12.56 -20.35
N PRO A 17 -14.68 -12.63 -21.70
CA PRO A 17 -13.58 -12.99 -22.58
C PRO A 17 -12.44 -11.99 -22.41
N HIS A 18 -11.23 -12.48 -22.13
CA HIS A 18 -10.02 -11.71 -21.76
C HIS A 18 -10.01 -11.09 -20.35
N GLY A 19 -10.99 -11.38 -19.50
CA GLY A 19 -11.08 -10.86 -18.14
C GLY A 19 -9.85 -11.09 -17.26
N ASN A 20 -9.14 -12.21 -17.49
CA ASN A 20 -7.88 -12.50 -16.80
C ASN A 20 -6.81 -11.42 -17.04
N ILE A 21 -6.76 -10.86 -18.26
CA ILE A 21 -5.81 -9.81 -18.63
C ILE A 21 -6.13 -8.52 -17.86
N THR A 22 -7.40 -8.15 -17.78
CA THR A 22 -7.85 -6.96 -17.03
C THR A 22 -7.51 -7.07 -15.54
N VAL A 23 -7.70 -8.25 -14.93
CA VAL A 23 -7.35 -8.48 -13.52
C VAL A 23 -5.84 -8.35 -13.30
N VAL A 24 -5.02 -8.99 -14.16
CA VAL A 24 -3.56 -8.91 -14.06
C VAL A 24 -3.06 -7.47 -14.25
N GLN A 25 -3.60 -6.72 -15.20
CA GLN A 25 -3.26 -5.31 -15.40
C GLN A 25 -3.64 -4.44 -14.20
N THR A 26 -4.81 -4.68 -13.60
CA THR A 26 -5.25 -3.99 -12.39
C THR A 26 -4.31 -4.27 -11.22
N LEU A 27 -3.90 -5.53 -11.04
CA LEU A 27 -2.93 -5.91 -10.01
C LEU A 27 -1.58 -5.27 -10.23
N ARG A 28 -1.09 -5.22 -11.48
CA ARG A 28 0.16 -4.55 -11.83
C ARG A 28 0.10 -3.06 -11.49
N ASN A 29 -1.01 -2.38 -11.80
CA ASN A 29 -1.19 -0.98 -11.45
C ASN A 29 -1.18 -0.77 -9.92
N ALA A 30 -1.88 -1.63 -9.19
CA ALA A 30 -1.89 -1.59 -7.72
C ALA A 30 -0.50 -1.83 -7.12
N ILE A 31 0.27 -2.79 -7.65
CA ILE A 31 1.66 -3.04 -7.24
C ILE A 31 2.53 -1.81 -7.54
N MET A 32 2.39 -1.20 -8.72
CA MET A 32 3.12 0.01 -9.08
C MET A 32 2.82 1.15 -8.09
N SER A 33 1.54 1.40 -7.79
CA SER A 33 1.15 2.41 -6.80
C SER A 33 1.72 2.13 -5.41
N ALA A 34 1.71 0.86 -4.97
CA ALA A 34 2.29 0.45 -3.70
C ALA A 34 3.81 0.71 -3.64
N SER A 35 4.52 0.42 -4.73
CA SER A 35 5.95 0.69 -4.85
C SER A 35 6.26 2.18 -4.79
N VAL A 36 5.46 3.02 -5.47
CA VAL A 36 5.60 4.49 -5.40
C VAL A 36 5.42 4.98 -3.97
N LEU A 37 4.45 4.44 -3.24
CA LEU A 37 4.18 4.83 -1.86
C LEU A 37 5.32 4.41 -0.91
N ALA A 38 5.87 3.22 -1.11
CA ALA A 38 7.06 2.76 -0.39
C ALA A 38 8.28 3.66 -0.67
N SER A 39 8.52 4.02 -1.93
CA SER A 39 9.60 4.94 -2.30
C SER A 39 9.40 6.32 -1.69
N ALA A 40 8.18 6.86 -1.71
CA ALA A 40 7.86 8.14 -1.07
C ALA A 40 8.13 8.09 0.44
N ALA A 41 7.79 6.98 1.11
CA ALA A 41 8.07 6.80 2.54
C ALA A 41 9.58 6.80 2.84
N LEU A 42 10.38 6.15 2.00
CA LEU A 42 11.85 6.16 2.14
C LEU A 42 12.45 7.54 1.93
N VAL A 43 12.01 8.26 0.90
CA VAL A 43 12.47 9.63 0.63
C VAL A 43 12.11 10.56 1.80
N ALA A 44 10.87 10.47 2.29
CA ALA A 44 10.44 11.23 3.46
C ALA A 44 11.26 10.87 4.71
N LEU A 45 11.59 9.59 4.90
CA LEU A 45 12.41 9.13 6.02
C LEU A 45 13.82 9.73 5.96
N MET A 46 14.45 9.71 4.79
CA MET A 46 15.75 10.35 4.59
C MET A 46 15.66 11.85 4.87
N GLY A 47 14.60 12.53 4.43
CA GLY A 47 14.37 13.94 4.72
C GLY A 47 14.23 14.26 6.22
N VAL A 48 13.43 13.47 6.93
CA VAL A 48 13.25 13.61 8.40
C VAL A 48 14.56 13.36 9.13
N LEU A 49 15.33 12.33 8.74
CA LEU A 49 16.62 12.02 9.37
C LEU A 49 17.67 13.08 9.09
N ALA A 50 17.78 13.55 7.84
CA ALA A 50 18.72 14.60 7.44
C ALA A 50 18.47 15.91 8.18
N THR A 51 17.22 16.16 8.55
CA THR A 51 16.83 17.37 9.27
C THR A 51 16.73 17.16 10.78
N SER A 52 16.86 15.94 11.31
CA SER A 52 16.61 15.61 12.73
C SER A 52 17.28 16.52 13.77
N ALA A 53 18.51 16.97 13.54
CA ALA A 53 19.24 17.86 14.46
C ALA A 53 18.58 19.23 14.67
N SER A 54 17.66 19.59 13.78
CA SER A 54 16.98 20.87 13.71
C SER A 54 15.59 20.86 14.35
N TYR A 55 15.08 19.72 14.80
CA TYR A 55 13.65 19.53 15.12
C TYR A 55 13.47 19.00 16.53
N ASN A 56 12.27 19.19 17.08
CA ASN A 56 11.90 18.59 18.35
C ASN A 56 11.97 17.05 18.23
N PHE A 57 12.70 16.41 19.15
CA PHE A 57 12.89 14.97 19.21
C PHE A 57 11.57 14.19 19.04
N TRP A 58 10.50 14.61 19.72
CA TRP A 58 9.20 13.95 19.64
C TRP A 58 8.60 13.97 18.22
N SER A 59 8.72 15.09 17.51
CA SER A 59 8.20 15.22 16.14
C SER A 59 8.96 14.30 15.17
N VAL A 60 10.27 14.20 15.34
CA VAL A 60 11.15 13.31 14.56
C VAL A 60 10.79 11.86 14.85
N THR A 61 10.68 11.47 16.11
CA THR A 61 10.33 10.09 16.50
C THR A 61 8.97 9.66 15.96
N VAL A 62 7.94 10.50 16.10
CA VAL A 62 6.60 10.20 15.57
C VAL A 62 6.63 10.06 14.05
N ALA A 63 7.29 10.99 13.35
CA ALA A 63 7.42 10.92 11.89
C ALA A 63 8.13 9.62 11.45
N VAL A 64 9.26 9.27 12.07
CA VAL A 64 10.02 8.04 11.77
C VAL A 64 9.16 6.80 11.99
N ILE A 65 8.47 6.69 13.13
CA ILE A 65 7.59 5.54 13.41
C ILE A 65 6.48 5.43 12.36
N CYS A 66 5.83 6.55 12.01
CA CYS A 66 4.80 6.56 10.98
C CYS A 66 5.34 6.14 9.61
N LEU A 67 6.54 6.58 9.22
CA LEU A 67 7.15 6.21 7.93
C LEU A 67 7.55 4.75 7.86
N LEU A 68 8.14 4.20 8.93
CA LEU A 68 8.46 2.78 9.01
C LEU A 68 7.19 1.94 8.93
N THR A 69 6.14 2.35 9.64
CA THR A 69 4.83 1.68 9.61
C THR A 69 4.22 1.73 8.20
N SER A 70 4.29 2.89 7.53
CA SER A 70 3.86 3.06 6.14
C SER A 70 4.62 2.14 5.17
N GLY A 71 5.95 2.07 5.31
CA GLY A 71 6.80 1.18 4.52
C GLY A 71 6.43 -0.29 4.72
N PHE A 72 6.21 -0.73 5.97
CA PHE A 72 5.81 -2.09 6.29
C PHE A 72 4.47 -2.48 5.63
N PHE A 73 3.46 -1.61 5.73
CA PHE A 73 2.16 -1.85 5.09
C PHE A 73 2.26 -1.89 3.57
N SER A 74 3.08 -1.01 2.97
CA SER A 74 3.32 -1.02 1.52
C SER A 74 3.98 -2.32 1.07
N MET A 75 5.00 -2.79 1.81
CA MET A 75 5.67 -4.06 1.54
C MET A 75 4.71 -5.25 1.63
N ASN A 76 3.84 -5.26 2.65
CA ASN A 76 2.82 -6.30 2.83
C ASN A 76 1.82 -6.32 1.67
N ALA A 77 1.39 -5.14 1.20
CA ALA A 77 0.51 -5.02 0.05
C ALA A 77 1.17 -5.53 -1.23
N ILE A 78 2.42 -5.15 -1.51
CA ILE A 78 3.19 -5.61 -2.67
C ILE A 78 3.30 -7.13 -2.67
N TRP A 79 3.65 -7.73 -1.53
CA TRP A 79 3.77 -9.18 -1.38
C TRP A 79 2.46 -9.90 -1.72
N ARG A 80 1.33 -9.45 -1.12
CA ARG A 80 0.02 -10.07 -1.33
C ARG A 80 -0.47 -9.91 -2.77
N LEU A 81 -0.32 -8.73 -3.37
CA LEU A 81 -0.74 -8.47 -4.75
C LEU A 81 0.11 -9.25 -5.75
N SER A 82 1.42 -9.35 -5.52
CA SER A 82 2.33 -10.12 -6.38
C SER A 82 2.02 -11.61 -6.31
N ALA A 83 1.84 -12.16 -5.10
CA ALA A 83 1.44 -13.55 -4.91
C ALA A 83 0.09 -13.86 -5.58
N LEU A 84 -0.86 -12.93 -5.52
CA LEU A 84 -2.14 -13.06 -6.20
C LEU A 84 -1.99 -13.03 -7.73
N SER A 85 -1.15 -12.15 -8.27
CA SER A 85 -0.88 -12.07 -9.71
C SER A 85 -0.33 -13.40 -10.24
N PHE A 86 0.58 -14.06 -9.50
CA PHE A 86 1.09 -15.37 -9.86
C PHE A 86 0.02 -16.46 -9.83
N ARG A 87 -0.83 -16.49 -8.79
CA ARG A 87 -1.91 -17.50 -8.67
C ARG A 87 -2.93 -17.40 -9.80
N ILE A 88 -3.30 -16.17 -10.18
CA ILE A 88 -4.24 -15.91 -11.26
C ILE A 88 -3.67 -16.33 -12.62
N GLN A 89 -2.36 -16.16 -12.83
CA GLN A 89 -1.66 -16.65 -14.03
C GLN A 89 -1.53 -18.18 -14.05
N GLN A 90 -1.38 -18.83 -12.89
CA GLN A 90 -1.28 -20.29 -12.76
C GLN A 90 -2.62 -21.02 -12.87
N LYS A 91 -3.75 -20.31 -13.10
CA LYS A 91 -5.09 -20.89 -13.27
C LYS A 91 -5.61 -21.68 -12.06
N ASP A 92 -5.01 -21.48 -10.88
CA ASP A 92 -5.37 -22.21 -9.66
C ASP A 92 -6.59 -21.52 -8.99
N GLY A 93 -7.77 -21.97 -9.39
CA GLY A 93 -9.05 -21.28 -9.26
C GLY A 93 -9.73 -21.38 -7.90
N SER A 94 -9.33 -20.54 -6.94
CA SER A 94 -10.13 -20.23 -5.75
C SER A 94 -10.43 -18.73 -5.68
N ILE A 95 -11.51 -18.30 -6.35
CA ILE A 95 -11.96 -16.89 -6.44
C ILE A 95 -12.19 -16.28 -5.03
N GLY A 96 -12.69 -17.07 -4.07
CA GLY A 96 -12.99 -16.60 -2.71
C GLY A 96 -11.76 -16.12 -1.93
N ASN A 97 -10.68 -16.93 -1.90
CA ASN A 97 -9.42 -16.54 -1.24
C ASN A 97 -8.71 -15.40 -1.98
N SER A 98 -8.85 -15.34 -3.30
CA SER A 98 -8.29 -14.27 -4.13
C SER A 98 -8.87 -12.90 -3.78
N ALA A 99 -10.19 -12.80 -3.66
CA ALA A 99 -10.84 -11.53 -3.30
C ALA A 99 -10.46 -11.05 -1.88
N GLN A 100 -10.36 -11.97 -0.92
CA GLN A 100 -9.92 -11.61 0.44
C GLN A 100 -8.48 -11.07 0.47
N ASN A 101 -7.60 -11.63 -0.37
CA ASN A 101 -6.22 -11.15 -0.51
C ASN A 101 -6.17 -9.75 -1.16
N VAL A 102 -7.00 -9.48 -2.18
CA VAL A 102 -7.13 -8.14 -2.79
C VAL A 102 -7.59 -7.12 -1.75
N VAL A 103 -8.67 -7.40 -1.05
CA VAL A 103 -9.24 -6.49 -0.04
C VAL A 103 -8.23 -6.21 1.05
N SER A 104 -7.56 -7.25 1.56
CA SER A 104 -6.52 -7.08 2.59
C SER A 104 -5.35 -6.23 2.09
N ALA A 105 -4.93 -6.41 0.84
CA ALA A 105 -3.87 -5.60 0.25
C ALA A 105 -4.29 -4.14 0.03
N LEU A 106 -5.53 -3.89 -0.38
CA LEU A 106 -6.10 -2.55 -0.50
C LEU A 106 -6.20 -1.83 0.86
N HIS A 107 -6.60 -2.56 1.92
CA HIS A 107 -6.58 -2.02 3.27
C HIS A 107 -5.17 -1.69 3.74
N ALA A 108 -4.19 -2.55 3.46
CA ALA A 108 -2.79 -2.28 3.76
C ALA A 108 -2.28 -1.03 3.00
N LEU A 109 -2.62 -0.88 1.70
CA LEU A 109 -2.29 0.32 0.93
C LEU A 109 -2.90 1.58 1.52
N ARG A 110 -4.17 1.53 1.91
CA ARG A 110 -4.85 2.65 2.57
C ARG A 110 -4.17 3.01 3.89
N ALA A 111 -3.84 2.02 4.71
CA ALA A 111 -3.12 2.24 5.96
C ALA A 111 -1.75 2.88 5.71
N ALA A 112 -1.00 2.38 4.72
CA ALA A 112 0.29 2.94 4.35
C ALA A 112 0.19 4.40 3.94
N ALA A 113 -0.80 4.76 3.11
CA ALA A 113 -1.04 6.14 2.69
C ALA A 113 -1.38 7.05 3.87
N VAL A 114 -2.22 6.59 4.81
CA VAL A 114 -2.57 7.34 6.02
C VAL A 114 -1.35 7.58 6.89
N PHE A 115 -0.53 6.56 7.14
CA PHE A 115 0.69 6.71 7.94
C PHE A 115 1.74 7.61 7.28
N LEU A 116 1.88 7.53 5.95
CA LEU A 116 2.74 8.45 5.20
C LEU A 116 2.27 9.90 5.39
N PHE A 117 0.99 10.15 5.21
CA PHE A 117 0.40 11.48 5.38
C PHE A 117 0.57 12.00 6.81
N LEU A 118 0.27 11.17 7.82
CA LEU A 118 0.46 11.52 9.23
C LEU A 118 1.91 11.85 9.55
N SER A 119 2.87 11.12 8.98
CA SER A 119 4.29 11.47 9.14
C SER A 119 4.61 12.84 8.56
N LEU A 120 4.08 13.17 7.37
CA LEU A 120 4.34 14.46 6.74
C LEU A 120 3.76 15.60 7.57
N CYS A 121 2.56 15.41 8.13
CA CYS A 121 1.96 16.35 9.08
C CYS A 121 2.80 16.48 10.36
N ALA A 122 3.25 15.38 10.95
CA ALA A 122 4.09 15.40 12.15
C ALA A 122 5.42 16.12 11.91
N ALA A 123 6.06 15.85 10.77
CA ALA A 123 7.27 16.55 10.34
C ALA A 123 7.00 18.05 10.15
N ALA A 124 5.93 18.42 9.44
CA ALA A 124 5.56 19.83 9.19
C ALA A 124 5.24 20.60 10.49
N VAL A 125 4.49 20.00 11.41
CA VAL A 125 4.24 20.56 12.75
C VAL A 125 5.55 20.71 13.51
N GLY A 126 6.46 19.74 13.39
CA GLY A 126 7.81 19.84 13.94
C GLY A 126 8.62 21.01 13.38
N VAL A 127 8.42 21.39 12.10
CA VAL A 127 9.04 22.59 11.51
C VAL A 127 8.47 23.85 12.17
N LEU A 128 7.15 23.91 12.34
CA LEU A 128 6.44 25.10 12.79
C LEU A 128 6.62 25.39 14.28
N LEU A 129 6.82 24.35 15.09
CA LEU A 129 7.02 24.44 16.54
C LEU A 129 8.51 24.57 16.93
N ARG A 130 9.36 24.86 15.96
CA ARG A 130 10.82 24.95 16.11
C ARG A 130 11.23 26.23 16.82
#